data_AF-A0A2N0MRP3-F1
#
_entry.id   AF-A0A2N0MRP3-F1
#
_cell.length_a   1.000
_cell.length_b   1.000
_cell.length_c   1.000
_cell.angle_alpha   90.00
_cell.angle_beta   90.00
_cell.angle_gamma   90.00
#
_symmetry.space_group_name_H-M   'P 1'
#
loop_
_entity.id
_entity.type
_entity.pdbx_description
1 polymer ?
#
loop_
_entity_poly.entity_id
_entity_poly.type
_entity_poly.pdbx_seq_one_letter_code
_entity_poly.pdbx_strand_id
1 'polypeptide(L)'
;MLKADRDQVMANLKDDDRKQLRQFIDDYREKRKASSGGQMPAREMLDAVGGDLNSMSRQAMEAVAQRDEMGPNVGDVPLDFSLKLVGSEERVRLSSFKGQKPVALIFGSYT
;
A
#
# COMPACT_ATOMS: atom_id res chain seq x y z
N MET A 1 -13.14 -3.05 0.54
CA MET A 1 -13.04 -4.15 1.53
C MET A 1 -12.66 -3.56 2.88
N LEU A 2 -13.18 -4.06 4.01
CA LEU A 2 -12.82 -3.53 5.34
C LEU A 2 -11.42 -4.00 5.74
N LYS A 3 -10.75 -3.23 6.61
CA LYS A 3 -9.38 -3.55 7.09
C LYS A 3 -9.32 -4.96 7.71
N ALA A 4 -10.30 -5.31 8.53
CA ALA A 4 -10.36 -6.61 9.20
C ALA A 4 -10.42 -7.79 8.20
N ASP A 5 -11.27 -7.67 7.18
CA ASP A 5 -11.38 -8.69 6.12
C ASP A 5 -10.03 -8.89 5.42
N ARG A 6 -9.29 -7.80 5.16
CA ARG A 6 -7.98 -7.86 4.51
C ARG A 6 -6.96 -8.56 5.39
N ASP A 7 -6.88 -8.15 6.65
CA ASP A 7 -5.89 -8.68 7.57
C ASP A 7 -6.14 -10.18 7.81
N GLN A 8 -7.41 -10.62 7.80
CA GLN A 8 -7.79 -12.03 7.87
C GLN A 8 -7.42 -12.81 6.60
N VAL A 9 -7.61 -12.23 5.41
CA VAL A 9 -7.14 -12.85 4.16
C VAL A 9 -5.62 -13.01 4.19
N MET A 10 -4.88 -11.99 4.64
CA MET A 10 -3.42 -12.02 4.71
C MET A 10 -2.89 -13.02 5.75
N ALA A 11 -3.58 -13.15 6.89
CA ALA A 11 -3.23 -14.10 7.93
C ALA A 11 -3.35 -15.57 7.48
N ASN A 12 -4.32 -15.84 6.59
CA ASN A 12 -4.66 -17.19 6.13
C ASN A 12 -3.87 -17.66 4.88
N LEU A 13 -2.98 -16.83 4.33
CA LEU A 13 -2.13 -17.22 3.19
C LEU A 13 -1.06 -18.25 3.60
N LYS A 14 -0.89 -19.32 2.80
CA LYS A 14 0.22 -20.27 2.96
C LYS A 14 1.53 -19.63 2.49
N ASP A 15 2.67 -20.19 2.90
CA ASP A 15 3.98 -19.58 2.60
C ASP A 15 4.29 -19.49 1.10
N ASP A 16 3.85 -20.47 0.31
CA ASP A 16 3.98 -20.42 -1.16
C ASP A 16 3.10 -19.31 -1.76
N ASP A 17 1.88 -19.13 -1.25
CA ASP A 17 0.98 -18.06 -1.67
C ASP A 17 1.55 -16.68 -1.32
N ARG A 18 2.20 -16.55 -0.16
CA ARG A 18 2.90 -15.32 0.25
C ARG A 18 4.06 -14.98 -0.67
N LYS A 19 4.80 -15.99 -1.14
CA LYS A 19 5.92 -15.79 -2.07
C LYS A 19 5.43 -15.32 -3.44
N GLN A 20 4.37 -15.93 -3.96
CA GLN A 20 3.72 -15.50 -5.19
C GLN A 20 3.17 -14.07 -5.09
N LEU A 21 2.50 -13.75 -3.97
CA LEU A 21 2.01 -12.40 -3.65
C LEU A 21 3.16 -11.37 -3.64
N ARG A 22 4.28 -11.70 -3.00
CA ARG A 22 5.44 -10.80 -2.92
C ARG A 22 6.06 -10.55 -4.30
N GLN A 23 6.25 -11.60 -5.08
CA GLN A 23 6.81 -11.49 -6.42
C GLN A 23 5.93 -10.63 -7.33
N PHE A 24 4.61 -10.77 -7.24
CA PHE A 24 3.70 -9.89 -7.95
C PHE A 24 3.78 -8.43 -7.47
N ILE A 25 3.86 -8.16 -6.17
CA ILE A 25 3.96 -6.77 -5.67
C ILE A 25 5.21 -6.08 -6.22
N ASP A 26 6.32 -6.83 -6.30
CA ASP A 26 7.56 -6.32 -6.87
C ASP A 26 7.40 -6.05 -8.38
N ASP A 27 6.83 -7.00 -9.14
CA ASP A 27 6.54 -6.83 -10.57
C ASP A 27 5.56 -5.69 -10.85
N TYR A 28 4.55 -5.52 -9.99
CA TYR A 28 3.56 -4.44 -10.05
C TYR A 28 4.23 -3.08 -9.84
N ARG A 29 5.09 -2.96 -8.82
CA ARG A 29 5.84 -1.74 -8.57
C ARG A 29 6.79 -1.40 -9.71
N GLU A 30 7.50 -2.37 -10.26
CA GLU A 30 8.40 -2.16 -11.39
C GLU A 30 7.66 -1.72 -12.65
N LYS A 31 6.55 -2.39 -12.99
CA LYS A 31 5.72 -1.99 -14.13
C LYS A 31 5.11 -0.58 -13.94
N ARG A 32 4.66 -0.23 -12.74
CA ARG A 32 4.13 1.11 -12.42
C ARG A 32 5.19 2.21 -12.52
N LYS A 33 6.45 1.92 -12.13
CA LYS A 33 7.58 2.83 -12.33
C LYS A 33 7.93 3.01 -13.80
N ALA A 34 7.85 1.94 -14.59
CA ALA A 34 8.18 1.96 -16.02
C ALA A 34 7.12 2.68 -16.87
N SER A 35 5.85 2.59 -16.48
CA SER A 35 4.74 3.35 -17.10
C SER A 35 4.80 4.82 -16.66
N SER A 36 5.71 5.57 -17.27
CA SER A 36 5.81 7.03 -17.15
C SER A 36 4.50 7.66 -17.63
N GLY A 37 3.61 8.05 -16.70
CA GLY A 37 2.44 8.89 -16.99
C GLY A 37 1.12 8.19 -17.34
N GLY A 38 1.03 6.86 -17.25
CA GLY A 38 -0.22 6.13 -17.48
C GLY A 38 -0.59 5.26 -16.29
N GLN A 39 -1.62 5.64 -15.53
CA GLN A 39 -2.23 4.79 -14.52
C GLN A 39 -2.90 3.61 -15.25
N MET A 40 -2.21 2.49 -15.44
CA MET A 40 -2.90 1.25 -15.74
C MET A 40 -3.60 0.82 -14.45
N PRO A 41 -4.95 0.74 -14.41
CA PRO A 41 -5.68 0.37 -13.21
C PRO A 41 -5.20 -0.98 -12.71
N ALA A 42 -5.08 -1.12 -11.40
CA ALA A 42 -4.50 -2.33 -10.83
C ALA A 42 -5.36 -3.58 -11.14
N ARG A 43 -6.64 -3.40 -11.47
CA ARG A 43 -7.52 -4.44 -12.05
C ARG A 43 -7.05 -4.97 -13.41
N GLU A 44 -6.69 -4.10 -14.36
CA GLU A 44 -6.22 -4.54 -15.68
C GLU A 44 -4.92 -5.35 -15.58
N MET A 45 -4.06 -5.02 -14.62
CA MET A 45 -2.84 -5.77 -14.36
C MET A 45 -3.10 -7.12 -13.66
N LEU A 46 -4.10 -7.19 -12.77
CA LEU A 46 -4.54 -8.44 -12.15
C LEU A 46 -5.12 -9.41 -13.18
N ASP A 47 -5.87 -8.88 -14.16
CA ASP A 47 -6.39 -9.66 -15.28
C ASP A 47 -5.25 -10.15 -16.19
N ALA A 48 -4.22 -9.33 -16.43
CA ALA A 48 -3.04 -9.72 -17.20
C ALA A 48 -2.17 -10.81 -16.52
N VAL A 49 -2.22 -10.92 -15.19
CA VAL A 49 -1.56 -11.99 -14.41
C VAL A 49 -2.50 -13.20 -14.19
N GLY A 50 -3.77 -13.08 -14.60
CA GLY A 50 -4.91 -13.89 -14.17
C GLY A 50 -4.97 -15.37 -14.57
N GLY A 51 -3.87 -16.02 -14.92
CA GLY A 51 -3.82 -17.47 -15.22
C GLY A 51 -3.69 -18.37 -13.98
N ASP A 52 -2.78 -18.03 -13.05
CA ASP A 52 -2.27 -19.00 -12.07
C ASP A 52 -2.52 -18.66 -10.58
N LEU A 53 -3.23 -17.57 -10.28
CA LEU A 53 -3.49 -17.17 -8.89
C LEU A 53 -4.74 -17.86 -8.32
N ASN A 54 -4.61 -18.48 -7.14
CA ASN A 54 -5.77 -18.97 -6.39
C ASN A 54 -6.67 -17.80 -5.91
N SER A 55 -7.93 -18.11 -5.60
CA SER A 55 -8.96 -17.11 -5.28
C SER A 55 -8.61 -16.21 -4.10
N MET A 56 -7.98 -16.76 -3.06
CA MET A 56 -7.50 -16.03 -1.88
C MET A 56 -6.39 -15.04 -2.24
N SER A 57 -5.43 -15.46 -3.06
CA SER A 57 -4.35 -14.59 -3.53
C SER A 57 -4.92 -13.45 -4.38
N ARG A 58 -5.84 -13.74 -5.31
CA ARG A 58 -6.50 -12.70 -6.11
C ARG A 58 -7.22 -11.66 -5.23
N GLN A 59 -7.90 -12.09 -4.16
CA GLN A 59 -8.59 -11.17 -3.24
C GLN A 59 -7.62 -10.32 -2.41
N ALA A 60 -6.54 -10.93 -1.89
CA ALA A 60 -5.47 -10.20 -1.22
C ALA A 60 -4.87 -9.12 -2.14
N MET A 61 -4.74 -9.46 -3.42
CA MET A 61 -4.13 -8.61 -4.43
C MET A 61 -5.04 -7.47 -4.86
N GLU A 62 -6.33 -7.72 -5.04
CA GLU A 62 -7.31 -6.66 -5.28
C GLU A 62 -7.33 -5.66 -4.10
N ALA A 63 -7.15 -6.14 -2.86
CA ALA A 63 -7.05 -5.26 -1.70
C ALA A 63 -5.78 -4.39 -1.67
N VAL A 64 -4.65 -4.91 -2.14
CA VAL A 64 -3.39 -4.14 -2.27
C VAL A 64 -3.50 -3.15 -3.42
N ALA A 65 -4.00 -3.59 -4.56
CA ALA A 65 -4.32 -2.79 -5.74
C ALA A 65 -5.19 -1.56 -5.41
N GLN A 66 -6.33 -1.78 -4.76
CA GLN A 66 -7.24 -0.70 -4.35
C GLN A 66 -6.58 0.29 -3.38
N ARG A 67 -5.73 -0.20 -2.48
CA ARG A 67 -4.96 0.67 -1.57
C ARG A 67 -3.97 1.54 -2.34
N ASP A 68 -3.25 0.95 -3.29
CA ASP A 68 -2.20 1.62 -4.05
C ASP A 68 -2.77 2.62 -5.08
N GLU A 69 -4.03 2.43 -5.51
CA GLU A 69 -4.81 3.42 -6.29
C GLU A 69 -5.25 4.63 -5.45
N MET A 70 -5.55 4.43 -4.15
CA MET A 70 -5.88 5.52 -3.22
C MET A 70 -4.64 6.12 -2.52
N GLY A 71 -3.44 5.60 -2.80
CA GLY A 71 -2.19 6.04 -2.19
C GLY A 71 -1.68 7.37 -2.77
N PRO A 72 -0.79 8.08 -2.06
CA PRO A 72 -0.17 9.30 -2.56
C PRO A 72 0.69 9.01 -3.79
N ASN A 73 0.69 9.90 -4.79
CA ASN A 73 1.56 9.74 -5.96
C ASN A 73 2.97 10.24 -5.65
N VAL A 74 3.95 9.68 -6.37
CA VAL A 74 5.34 10.13 -6.28
C VAL A 74 5.43 11.57 -6.81
N GLY A 75 6.08 12.44 -6.05
CA GLY A 75 6.24 13.85 -6.38
C GLY A 75 5.16 14.76 -5.79
N ASP A 76 4.01 14.20 -5.39
CA ASP A 76 2.99 14.97 -4.68
C ASP A 76 3.51 15.40 -3.32
N VAL A 77 3.27 16.67 -2.98
CA VAL A 77 3.59 17.19 -1.65
C VAL A 77 2.54 16.65 -0.67
N PRO A 78 2.94 15.94 0.41
CA PRO A 78 1.98 15.44 1.38
C PRO A 78 1.26 16.59 2.08
N LEU A 79 -0.04 16.39 2.37
CA LEU A 79 -0.82 17.34 3.16
C LEU A 79 -0.22 17.49 4.57
N ASP A 80 -0.09 18.73 5.04
CA ASP A 80 0.39 19.01 6.40
C ASP A 80 -0.64 18.50 7.43
N PHE A 81 -0.15 18.07 8.59
CA PHE A 81 -1.00 17.66 9.71
C PHE A 81 -0.43 18.21 11.01
N SER A 82 -1.28 18.33 12.03
CA SER A 82 -0.85 18.57 13.41
C SER A 82 -1.48 17.52 14.31
N LEU A 83 -0.69 16.54 14.75
CA LEU A 83 -1.16 15.42 15.57
C LEU A 83 -0.55 15.50 16.96
N LYS A 84 -1.31 15.06 17.96
CA LYS A 84 -0.86 14.98 19.34
C LYS A 84 0.06 13.76 19.52
N LEU A 85 1.13 13.90 20.30
CA LEU A 85 2.00 12.78 20.65
C LEU A 85 1.29 11.86 21.64
N VAL A 86 1.52 10.56 21.51
CA VAL A 86 0.94 9.58 22.44
C VAL A 86 1.46 9.85 23.85
N GLY A 87 0.55 10.05 24.80
CA GLY A 87 0.88 10.30 26.21
C GLY A 87 1.27 11.75 26.56
N SER A 88 1.15 12.72 25.65
CA SER A 88 1.48 14.13 25.90
C SER A 88 0.52 15.08 25.19
N GLU A 89 0.31 16.29 25.72
CA GLU A 89 -0.40 17.40 25.02
C GLU A 89 0.40 18.02 23.87
N GLU A 90 1.70 17.70 23.79
CA GLU A 90 2.56 18.17 22.71
C GLU A 90 2.05 17.71 21.34
N ARG A 91 2.19 18.59 20.35
CA ARG A 91 1.75 18.35 18.98
C ARG A 91 2.93 18.35 18.03
N VAL A 92 2.97 17.37 17.14
CA VAL A 92 3.90 17.31 16.02
C VAL A 92 3.21 17.79 14.74
N ARG A 93 3.91 18.62 13.96
CA ARG A 93 3.44 19.10 12.66
C ARG A 93 4.28 18.47 11.54
N LEU A 94 3.70 17.99 10.46
CA LEU A 94 4.48 17.35 9.38
C LEU A 94 5.50 18.32 8.77
N SER A 95 5.07 19.55 8.53
CA SER A 95 5.93 20.59 7.95
C SER A 95 7.13 20.96 8.81
N SER A 96 7.14 20.64 10.12
CA SER A 96 8.31 20.89 10.97
C SER A 96 9.52 20.03 10.57
N PHE A 97 9.32 18.92 9.84
CA PHE A 97 10.40 18.06 9.37
C PHE A 97 10.96 18.45 7.99
N LYS A 98 10.31 19.39 7.29
CA LYS A 98 10.66 19.75 5.90
C LYS A 98 12.10 20.28 5.83
N GLY A 99 12.89 19.73 4.90
CA GLY A 99 14.27 20.18 4.63
C GLY A 99 15.32 19.76 5.66
N GLN A 100 14.95 18.98 6.68
CA GLN A 100 15.92 18.52 7.69
C GLN A 100 16.48 17.14 7.37
N LYS A 101 15.59 16.17 7.10
CA LYS A 101 15.94 14.77 6.79
C LYS A 101 14.76 14.06 6.12
N PRO A 102 14.98 12.93 5.43
CA PRO A 102 13.89 12.10 4.92
C PRO A 102 12.94 11.68 6.05
N VAL A 103 11.63 11.68 5.76
CA VAL A 103 10.56 11.35 6.71
C VAL A 103 9.76 10.18 6.17
N ALA A 104 9.47 9.20 7.01
CA ALA A 104 8.53 8.12 6.72
C ALA A 104 7.24 8.32 7.51
N LEU A 105 6.09 8.18 6.85
CA LEU A 105 4.77 8.18 7.49
C LEU A 105 4.25 6.74 7.59
N ILE A 106 3.94 6.31 8.80
CA ILE A 106 3.44 4.97 9.08
C ILE A 106 2.05 5.11 9.69
N PHE A 107 1.06 4.51 9.03
CA PHE A 107 -0.30 4.44 9.51
C PHE A 107 -0.54 3.03 10.06
N GLY A 108 -0.80 2.94 11.35
CA GLY A 108 -1.02 1.68 12.06
C GLY A 108 -2.01 1.85 13.21
N SER A 109 -2.46 0.73 13.76
CA SER A 109 -3.31 0.71 14.95
C SER A 109 -2.91 -0.47 15.83
N TYR A 110 -3.13 -0.34 17.14
CA TYR A 110 -3.06 -1.46 18.07
C TYR A 110 -4.33 -2.29 17.92
N THR A 111 -4.27 -3.33 17.10
CA THR A 111 -5.33 -4.33 16.90
C THR A 111 -4.66 -5.67 16.70
#